data_AF-A0A819DR54-F1
#
_entry.id   AF-A0A819DR54-F1
#
_cell.length_a   1.000
_cell.length_b   1.000
_cell.length_c   1.000
_cell.angle_alpha   90.00
_cell.angle_beta   90.00
_cell.angle_gamma   90.00
#
_symmetry.space_group_name_H-M   'P 1'
#
loop_
_entity.id
_entity.type
_entity.pdbx_description
1 polymer ?
#
loop_
_entity_poly.entity_id
_entity_poly.type
_entity_poly.pdbx_seq_one_letter_code
_entity_poly.pdbx_strand_id
1 'polypeptide(L)'
;MVCGVVGDSETGIGPTPAGGSIGPLLNRVLATRHGAREAGACALPASSYAIVHPVALGNIEALKHLKFRPDLCGQVLRVNCGNGPLDIIVTNSNLGGGLDLYASTWDKLTNNKPPGETSCTVQLTSRNAFNFNGPRCFYKPGTDYNNAYYHNVGLLNTNGRIISRATIDNRLGEHRGANPYYAFNFGPLDTNKQVIFTFEDGSTHSVFLRECEYQQSEHLWS
;
A
#
# COMPACT_ATOMS: atom_id res chain seq x y z
N MET A 1 -11.42 39.95 -40.68
CA MET A 1 -12.11 40.31 -39.43
C MET A 1 -12.21 39.05 -38.60
N VAL A 2 -11.70 39.11 -37.37
CA VAL A 2 -11.34 37.96 -36.52
C VAL A 2 -12.59 37.35 -35.88
N CYS A 3 -12.77 36.03 -36.01
CA CYS A 3 -13.63 35.26 -35.12
C CYS A 3 -12.73 34.34 -34.31
N GLY A 4 -12.47 34.74 -33.06
CA GLY A 4 -11.86 33.89 -32.05
C GLY A 4 -12.87 32.84 -31.58
N VAL A 5 -12.42 31.60 -31.46
CA VAL A 5 -13.12 30.59 -30.68
C VAL A 5 -12.30 30.39 -29.41
N VAL A 6 -12.96 30.69 -28.29
CA VAL A 6 -12.47 30.50 -26.93
C VAL A 6 -12.31 29.00 -26.72
N GLY A 7 -11.11 28.57 -26.32
CA GLY A 7 -10.85 27.21 -25.91
C GLY A 7 -11.37 26.99 -24.50
N ASP A 8 -12.36 26.12 -24.36
CA ASP A 8 -12.68 25.54 -23.06
C ASP A 8 -11.65 24.46 -22.72
N SER A 9 -10.85 24.76 -21.70
CA SER A 9 -9.94 23.84 -21.06
C SER A 9 -10.73 22.85 -20.21
N GLU A 10 -11.08 21.70 -20.77
CA GLU A 10 -11.39 20.53 -19.97
C GLU A 10 -10.10 20.05 -19.29
N THR A 11 -10.01 20.26 -17.98
CA THR A 11 -9.02 19.62 -17.12
C THR A 11 -9.30 18.13 -17.08
N GLY A 12 -8.82 17.42 -18.10
CA GLY A 12 -8.80 15.97 -18.13
C GLY A 12 -7.92 15.45 -17.00
N ILE A 13 -8.52 14.79 -16.03
CA ILE A 13 -7.84 13.80 -15.20
C ILE A 13 -7.41 12.71 -16.17
N GLY A 14 -6.18 12.81 -16.67
CA GLY A 14 -5.61 11.79 -17.55
C GLY A 14 -5.67 10.42 -16.87
N PRO A 15 -5.93 9.34 -17.62
CA PRO A 15 -5.94 7.99 -17.05
C PRO A 15 -4.61 7.72 -16.35
N THR A 16 -4.68 7.29 -15.09
CA THR A 16 -3.53 6.81 -14.32
C THR A 16 -2.78 5.76 -15.16
N PRO A 17 -1.45 5.83 -15.28
CA PRO A 17 -0.70 4.86 -16.07
C PRO A 17 -1.05 3.42 -15.64
N ALA A 18 -1.38 2.57 -16.60
CA ALA A 18 -1.62 1.16 -16.33
C ALA A 18 -0.33 0.52 -15.80
N GLY A 19 -0.30 0.22 -14.50
CA GLY A 19 0.84 -0.43 -13.86
C GLY A 19 1.10 -1.81 -14.46
N GLY A 20 2.39 -2.10 -14.68
CA GLY A 20 2.87 -3.40 -15.16
C GLY A 20 2.94 -4.44 -14.04
N SER A 21 2.95 -5.71 -14.42
CA SER A 21 3.20 -6.82 -13.51
C SER A 21 4.68 -6.90 -13.10
N ILE A 22 4.95 -7.19 -11.83
CA ILE A 22 6.29 -7.36 -11.26
C ILE A 22 6.43 -8.79 -10.71
N GLY A 23 7.56 -9.43 -11.00
CA GLY A 23 7.90 -10.74 -10.45
C GLY A 23 7.03 -11.88 -11.00
N PRO A 24 7.17 -13.10 -10.47
CA PRO A 24 6.48 -14.28 -10.98
C PRO A 24 4.99 -14.28 -10.59
N LEU A 25 4.15 -14.77 -11.51
CA LEU A 25 2.75 -15.08 -11.22
C LEU A 25 2.68 -16.29 -10.26
N LEU A 26 2.01 -16.10 -9.13
CA LEU A 26 1.72 -17.15 -8.18
C LEU A 26 0.39 -17.80 -8.55
N ASN A 27 0.34 -19.12 -8.51
CA ASN A 27 -0.84 -19.91 -8.85
C ASN A 27 -1.35 -20.66 -7.62
N ARG A 28 -2.63 -20.99 -7.64
CA ARG A 28 -3.30 -21.80 -6.61
C ARG A 28 -3.19 -21.19 -5.20
N VAL A 29 -3.21 -19.87 -5.10
CA VAL A 29 -3.24 -19.17 -3.81
C VAL A 29 -4.65 -19.29 -3.24
N LEU A 30 -4.78 -19.84 -2.02
CA LEU A 30 -6.05 -19.91 -1.32
C LEU A 30 -6.58 -18.50 -1.05
N ALA A 31 -7.86 -18.28 -1.31
CA ALA A 31 -8.55 -17.05 -0.97
C ALA A 31 -9.86 -17.35 -0.23
N THR A 32 -10.10 -16.61 0.84
CA THR A 32 -11.32 -16.63 1.65
C THR A 32 -12.06 -15.30 1.54
N ARG A 33 -13.27 -15.22 2.12
CA ARG A 33 -14.06 -13.99 2.19
C ARG A 33 -14.03 -13.39 3.60
N HIS A 34 -13.66 -12.12 3.67
CA HIS A 34 -13.68 -11.29 4.87
C HIS A 34 -14.88 -10.35 4.88
N GLY A 35 -15.72 -10.42 5.91
CA GLY A 35 -16.96 -9.66 6.02
C GLY A 35 -16.87 -8.44 6.94
N ALA A 36 -15.75 -7.71 6.97
CA ALA A 36 -15.53 -6.62 7.92
C ALA A 36 -15.47 -5.23 7.28
N ARG A 37 -15.67 -4.21 8.13
CA ARG A 37 -15.35 -2.81 7.83
C ARG A 37 -14.39 -2.28 8.90
N GLU A 38 -13.16 -1.99 8.53
CA GLU A 38 -12.09 -1.72 9.50
C GLU A 38 -10.91 -0.97 8.88
N ALA A 39 -10.02 -0.44 9.72
CA ALA A 39 -8.78 0.18 9.26
C ALA A 39 -7.74 -0.84 8.74
N GLY A 40 -7.82 -2.08 9.24
CA GLY A 40 -6.86 -3.14 8.97
C GLY A 40 -5.53 -2.93 9.69
N ALA A 41 -4.76 -4.01 9.83
CA ALA A 41 -3.48 -4.00 10.53
C ALA A 41 -2.45 -3.03 9.93
N CYS A 42 -2.57 -2.73 8.63
CA CYS A 42 -1.64 -1.84 7.94
C CYS A 42 -1.77 -0.37 8.35
N ALA A 43 -2.87 0.04 9.01
CA ALA A 43 -3.08 1.42 9.46
C ALA A 43 -2.81 2.45 8.35
N LEU A 44 -3.31 2.19 7.14
CA LEU A 44 -3.06 3.04 5.98
C LEU A 44 -3.75 4.42 6.17
N PRO A 45 -3.14 5.51 5.70
CA PRO A 45 -3.65 6.86 5.98
C PRO A 45 -4.96 7.11 5.25
N ALA A 46 -5.86 7.89 5.85
CA ALA A 46 -7.03 8.43 5.16
C ALA A 46 -6.57 9.41 4.07
N SER A 47 -6.47 8.93 2.84
CA SER A 47 -5.96 9.69 1.68
C SER A 47 -6.70 9.29 0.40
N SER A 48 -6.30 9.86 -0.74
CA SER A 48 -6.94 9.68 -2.03
C SER A 48 -6.42 8.43 -2.77
N TYR A 49 -7.06 7.28 -2.56
CA TYR A 49 -6.71 6.02 -3.22
C TYR A 49 -7.26 5.92 -4.65
N ALA A 50 -6.45 5.37 -5.55
CA ALA A 50 -6.86 4.92 -6.89
C ALA A 50 -7.37 3.47 -6.88
N ILE A 51 -6.85 2.65 -5.95
CA ILE A 51 -7.25 1.26 -5.74
C ILE A 51 -8.09 1.17 -4.47
N VAL A 52 -9.35 0.74 -4.63
CA VAL A 52 -10.34 0.70 -3.54
C VAL A 52 -10.80 -0.72 -3.19
N HIS A 53 -10.07 -1.73 -3.67
CA HIS A 53 -10.38 -3.14 -3.44
C HIS A 53 -9.39 -3.73 -2.44
N PRO A 54 -9.76 -3.85 -1.14
CA PRO A 54 -8.84 -4.26 -0.09
C PRO A 54 -8.68 -5.79 0.01
N VAL A 55 -7.56 -6.22 0.58
CA VAL A 55 -7.26 -7.61 0.94
C VAL A 55 -6.45 -7.69 2.23
N ALA A 56 -6.76 -8.67 3.07
CA ALA A 56 -5.86 -9.12 4.13
C ALA A 56 -4.92 -10.18 3.55
N LEU A 57 -3.62 -9.91 3.58
CA LEU A 57 -2.61 -10.82 3.01
C LEU A 57 -2.07 -11.74 4.11
N GLY A 58 -2.05 -13.03 3.86
CA GLY A 58 -1.53 -14.04 4.77
C GLY A 58 -0.11 -14.48 4.45
N ASN A 59 0.29 -15.64 4.96
CA ASN A 59 1.69 -16.10 4.90
C ASN A 59 1.84 -17.60 4.58
N ILE A 60 0.83 -18.24 3.99
CA ILE A 60 0.95 -19.62 3.49
C ILE A 60 2.04 -19.75 2.41
N GLU A 61 2.55 -20.97 2.23
CA GLU A 61 3.63 -21.26 1.29
C GLU A 61 3.35 -20.86 -0.16
N ALA A 62 2.08 -20.97 -0.60
CA ALA A 62 1.67 -20.59 -1.96
C ALA A 62 1.99 -19.12 -2.30
N LEU A 63 2.09 -18.25 -1.29
CA LEU A 63 2.42 -16.82 -1.46
C LEU A 63 3.91 -16.57 -1.68
N LYS A 64 4.82 -17.53 -1.40
CA LYS A 64 6.26 -17.39 -1.64
C LYS A 64 6.85 -16.05 -1.14
N HIS A 65 7.26 -15.18 -2.06
CA HIS A 65 7.84 -13.86 -1.79
C HIS A 65 6.79 -12.79 -1.43
N LEU A 66 5.51 -13.08 -1.63
CA LEU A 66 4.36 -12.27 -1.24
C LEU A 66 3.75 -12.75 0.09
N LYS A 67 4.46 -13.54 0.89
CA LYS A 67 4.05 -13.80 2.28
C LYS A 67 4.01 -12.46 3.02
N PHE A 68 2.97 -12.26 3.81
CA PHE A 68 2.77 -11.02 4.53
C PHE A 68 3.98 -10.66 5.38
N ARG A 69 4.39 -9.40 5.18
CA ARG A 69 5.30 -8.64 6.02
C ARG A 69 4.81 -7.19 6.00
N PRO A 70 5.14 -6.38 7.02
CA PRO A 70 4.67 -5.00 7.09
C PRO A 70 5.00 -4.17 5.84
N ASP A 71 6.11 -4.43 5.16
CA ASP A 71 6.53 -3.74 3.92
C ASP A 71 5.64 -4.00 2.70
N LEU A 72 4.77 -5.01 2.75
CA LEU A 72 3.76 -5.26 1.71
C LEU A 72 2.48 -4.45 1.91
N CYS A 73 2.29 -3.82 3.08
CA CYS A 73 1.16 -2.94 3.30
C CYS A 73 1.15 -1.77 2.30
N GLY A 74 -0.02 -1.52 1.70
CA GLY A 74 -0.20 -0.49 0.68
C GLY A 74 0.31 -0.87 -0.72
N GLN A 75 0.90 -2.06 -0.90
CA GLN A 75 1.25 -2.57 -2.23
C GLN A 75 0.01 -3.03 -2.99
N VAL A 76 0.09 -2.95 -4.33
CA VAL A 76 -0.99 -3.35 -5.23
C VAL A 76 -0.69 -4.71 -5.85
N LEU A 77 -1.60 -5.65 -5.66
CA LEU A 77 -1.56 -6.98 -6.23
C LEU A 77 -2.58 -7.09 -7.36
N ARG A 78 -2.21 -7.75 -8.46
CA ARG A 78 -3.15 -8.20 -9.48
C ARG A 78 -3.58 -9.62 -9.16
N VAL A 79 -4.88 -9.80 -8.93
CA VAL A 79 -5.47 -11.08 -8.53
C VAL A 79 -6.54 -11.52 -9.51
N ASN A 80 -6.65 -12.82 -9.76
CA ASN A 80 -7.74 -13.40 -10.55
C ASN A 80 -8.21 -14.69 -9.88
N CYS A 81 -9.51 -14.77 -9.56
CA CYS A 81 -10.15 -15.93 -8.93
C CYS A 81 -11.19 -16.60 -9.84
N GLY A 82 -11.11 -16.35 -11.15
CA GLY A 82 -11.99 -16.92 -12.17
C GLY A 82 -12.91 -15.90 -12.86
N ASN A 83 -13.00 -14.66 -12.38
CA ASN A 83 -13.78 -13.57 -13.00
C ASN A 83 -12.91 -12.45 -13.59
N GLY A 84 -11.71 -12.80 -14.05
CA GLY A 84 -10.76 -11.86 -14.62
C GLY A 84 -9.84 -11.18 -13.59
N PRO A 85 -8.76 -10.52 -14.06
CA PRO A 85 -7.82 -9.86 -13.18
C PRO A 85 -8.39 -8.56 -12.60
N LEU A 86 -8.16 -8.34 -11.30
CA LEU A 86 -8.46 -7.12 -10.57
C LEU A 86 -7.23 -6.68 -9.79
N ASP A 87 -6.94 -5.38 -9.81
CA ASP A 87 -5.91 -4.79 -8.97
C ASP A 87 -6.51 -4.48 -7.58
N ILE A 88 -5.87 -5.00 -6.54
CA ILE A 88 -6.30 -4.92 -5.14
C ILE A 88 -5.14 -4.40 -4.28
N ILE A 89 -5.44 -3.79 -3.14
CA ILE A 89 -4.46 -3.19 -2.23
C ILE A 89 -4.36 -4.00 -0.93
N VAL A 90 -3.13 -4.23 -0.45
CA VAL A 90 -2.88 -4.93 0.83
C VAL A 90 -3.13 -3.97 1.99
N THR A 91 -4.14 -4.26 2.81
CA THR A 91 -4.61 -3.36 3.87
C THR A 91 -4.61 -4.01 5.25
N ASN A 92 -4.52 -5.32 5.30
CA ASN A 92 -4.56 -6.08 6.55
C ASN A 92 -3.68 -7.34 6.45
N SER A 93 -3.50 -8.02 7.57
CA SER A 93 -2.80 -9.31 7.67
C SER A 93 -3.80 -10.45 7.89
N ASN A 94 -3.58 -11.59 7.23
CA ASN A 94 -4.31 -12.85 7.44
C ASN A 94 -3.33 -13.97 7.84
N LEU A 95 -2.62 -13.79 8.96
CA LEU A 95 -1.58 -14.74 9.39
C LEU A 95 -2.14 -16.16 9.57
N GLY A 96 -1.47 -17.15 8.98
CA GLY A 96 -1.93 -18.53 8.89
C GLY A 96 -2.75 -18.84 7.64
N GLY A 97 -3.20 -17.82 6.90
CA GLY A 97 -4.05 -17.94 5.71
C GLY A 97 -3.39 -17.52 4.40
N GLY A 98 -4.20 -17.53 3.34
CA GLY A 98 -3.87 -16.99 2.02
C GLY A 98 -4.32 -15.55 1.87
N LEU A 99 -5.12 -15.26 0.85
CA LEU A 99 -5.81 -13.98 0.74
C LEU A 99 -7.10 -14.03 1.57
N ASP A 100 -7.40 -13.00 2.36
CA ASP A 100 -8.76 -12.76 2.84
C ASP A 100 -9.34 -11.55 2.11
N LEU A 101 -10.20 -11.83 1.13
CA LEU A 101 -10.76 -10.80 0.27
C LEU A 101 -11.96 -10.19 0.98
N TYR A 102 -11.94 -8.87 1.18
CA TYR A 102 -13.10 -8.16 1.69
C TYR A 102 -14.32 -8.40 0.79
N ALA A 103 -15.52 -8.32 1.35
CA ALA A 103 -16.76 -8.61 0.64
C ALA A 103 -16.83 -7.92 -0.73
N SER A 104 -16.51 -6.62 -0.79
CA SER A 104 -16.50 -5.85 -2.04
C SER A 104 -15.51 -6.38 -3.09
N THR A 105 -14.36 -6.87 -2.65
CA THR A 105 -13.31 -7.44 -3.49
C THR A 105 -13.65 -8.87 -3.93
N TRP A 106 -14.17 -9.69 -3.01
CA TRP A 106 -14.62 -11.06 -3.25
C TRP A 106 -15.68 -11.11 -4.35
N ASP A 107 -16.71 -10.27 -4.22
CA ASP A 107 -17.84 -10.25 -5.15
C ASP A 107 -17.38 -9.97 -6.58
N LYS A 108 -16.42 -9.05 -6.75
CA LYS A 108 -15.82 -8.75 -8.07
C LYS A 108 -14.96 -9.88 -8.61
N LEU A 109 -14.07 -10.45 -7.81
CA LEU A 109 -13.12 -11.47 -8.25
C LEU A 109 -13.75 -12.84 -8.52
N THR A 110 -14.88 -13.13 -7.87
CA THR A 110 -15.52 -14.46 -7.91
C THR A 110 -16.83 -14.49 -8.70
N ASN A 111 -17.33 -13.33 -9.15
CA ASN A 111 -18.68 -13.15 -9.71
C ASN A 111 -19.78 -13.49 -8.69
N ASN A 112 -19.73 -12.84 -7.52
CA ASN A 112 -20.71 -12.98 -6.44
C ASN A 112 -20.92 -14.43 -5.95
N LYS A 113 -19.86 -15.25 -5.91
CA LYS A 113 -19.99 -16.60 -5.33
C LYS A 113 -20.35 -16.50 -3.84
N PRO A 114 -21.08 -17.47 -3.28
CA PRO A 114 -21.32 -17.54 -1.84
C PRO A 114 -20.00 -17.47 -1.03
N PRO A 115 -20.02 -16.92 0.19
CA PRO A 115 -18.87 -16.93 1.08
C PRO A 115 -18.28 -18.33 1.25
N GLY A 116 -16.95 -18.43 1.20
CA GLY A 116 -16.24 -19.70 1.32
C GLY A 116 -14.79 -19.55 0.90
N GLU A 117 -14.28 -20.57 0.22
CA GLU A 117 -12.89 -20.63 -0.23
C GLU A 117 -12.81 -20.76 -1.75
N THR A 118 -11.77 -20.18 -2.35
CA THR A 118 -11.46 -20.36 -3.76
C THR A 118 -9.95 -20.32 -4.00
N SER A 119 -9.56 -20.51 -5.25
CA SER A 119 -8.16 -20.52 -5.67
C SER A 119 -7.92 -19.40 -6.67
N CYS A 120 -6.90 -18.59 -6.43
CA CYS A 120 -6.59 -17.41 -7.24
C CYS A 120 -5.15 -17.46 -7.76
N THR A 121 -4.91 -16.67 -8.82
CA THR A 121 -3.56 -16.26 -9.20
C THR A 121 -3.25 -14.89 -8.62
N VAL A 122 -2.00 -14.64 -8.24
CA VAL A 122 -1.57 -13.39 -7.58
C VAL A 122 -0.24 -12.92 -8.15
N GLN A 123 -0.10 -11.62 -8.39
CA GLN A 123 1.15 -11.01 -8.83
C GLN A 123 1.29 -9.60 -8.27
N LEU A 124 2.50 -9.19 -7.91
CA LEU A 124 2.79 -7.80 -7.54
C LEU A 124 2.69 -6.90 -8.79
N THR A 125 2.36 -5.62 -8.60
CA THR A 125 2.26 -4.65 -9.70
C THR A 125 3.05 -3.38 -9.42
N SER A 126 3.38 -2.63 -10.48
CA SER A 126 3.91 -1.26 -10.38
C SER A 126 2.82 -0.19 -10.33
N ARG A 127 1.54 -0.57 -10.15
CA ARG A 127 0.42 0.37 -10.16
C ARG A 127 0.44 1.25 -8.92
N ASN A 128 0.13 2.54 -9.11
CA ASN A 128 -0.08 3.45 -7.99
C ASN A 128 -1.30 3.01 -7.17
N ALA A 129 -1.13 2.89 -5.86
CA ALA A 129 -2.25 2.71 -4.93
C ALA A 129 -3.08 3.99 -4.79
N PHE A 130 -2.47 5.15 -5.05
CA PHE A 130 -3.05 6.48 -4.86
C PHE A 130 -3.32 7.20 -6.19
N ASN A 131 -4.16 8.24 -6.16
CA ASN A 131 -4.43 9.09 -7.33
C ASN A 131 -3.28 10.05 -7.68
N PHE A 132 -2.18 10.01 -6.94
CA PHE A 132 -0.96 10.74 -7.23
C PHE A 132 0.15 9.83 -7.74
N ASN A 133 1.13 10.43 -8.41
CA ASN A 133 2.27 9.72 -8.94
C ASN A 133 3.42 9.65 -7.92
N GLY A 134 4.05 8.48 -7.87
CA GLY A 134 5.32 8.27 -7.18
C GLY A 134 5.22 8.15 -5.66
N PRO A 135 6.35 7.83 -5.01
CA PRO A 135 6.38 7.58 -3.57
C PRO A 135 6.05 8.81 -2.76
N ARG A 136 5.33 8.63 -1.64
CA ARG A 136 5.08 9.70 -0.66
C ARG A 136 5.30 9.20 0.76
N CYS A 137 5.92 10.04 1.57
CA CYS A 137 6.12 9.77 2.98
C CYS A 137 4.88 10.16 3.78
N PHE A 138 4.51 9.34 4.74
CA PHE A 138 3.41 9.59 5.66
C PHE A 138 3.87 9.33 7.09
N TYR A 139 3.46 10.18 8.01
CA TYR A 139 3.42 9.82 9.43
C TYR A 139 2.36 8.75 9.65
N LYS A 140 2.62 7.81 10.56
CA LYS A 140 1.62 6.84 10.97
C LYS A 140 0.40 7.59 11.52
N PRO A 141 -0.81 7.30 11.02
CA PRO A 141 -2.02 7.87 11.58
C PRO A 141 -2.12 7.68 13.10
N GLY A 142 -2.57 8.73 13.78
CA GLY A 142 -2.69 8.78 15.23
C GLY A 142 -1.38 8.89 16.02
N THR A 143 -0.24 9.10 15.37
CA THR A 143 1.04 9.38 16.07
C THR A 143 1.30 10.88 16.18
N ASP A 144 2.03 11.29 17.22
CA ASP A 144 2.43 12.69 17.39
C ASP A 144 3.47 13.09 16.33
N TYR A 145 3.17 14.10 15.53
CA TYR A 145 4.09 14.58 14.48
C TYR A 145 5.17 15.54 14.99
N ASN A 146 4.97 16.14 16.17
CA ASN A 146 5.86 17.15 16.77
C ASN A 146 6.76 16.59 17.89
N ASN A 147 6.95 15.27 17.97
CA ASN A 147 7.79 14.67 18.99
C ASN A 147 9.22 14.49 18.49
N ALA A 148 10.16 15.32 18.97
CA ALA A 148 11.57 15.25 18.57
C ALA A 148 12.28 13.94 19.00
N TYR A 149 11.71 13.16 19.92
CA TYR A 149 12.28 11.90 20.40
C TYR A 149 11.64 10.66 19.76
N TYR A 150 10.56 10.84 19.01
CA TYR A 150 9.82 9.75 18.40
C TYR A 150 9.18 10.17 17.08
N HIS A 151 9.61 9.55 16.00
CA HIS A 151 8.96 9.65 14.69
C HIS A 151 8.53 8.27 14.23
N ASN A 152 7.37 8.18 13.59
CA ASN A 152 6.89 6.94 13.01
C ASN A 152 6.38 7.22 11.60
N VAL A 153 7.17 6.86 10.59
CA VAL A 153 6.93 7.26 9.20
C VAL A 153 7.10 6.09 8.25
N GLY A 154 6.38 6.12 7.13
CA GLY A 154 6.41 5.10 6.10
C GLY A 154 6.38 5.74 4.72
N LEU A 155 6.92 5.03 3.73
CA LEU A 155 6.90 5.46 2.33
C LEU A 155 5.92 4.57 1.57
N LEU A 156 4.87 5.18 1.02
CA LEU A 156 3.81 4.48 0.28
C LEU A 156 3.86 4.84 -1.20
N ASN A 157 3.10 4.13 -2.03
CA ASN A 157 3.01 4.37 -3.48
C ASN A 157 4.36 4.19 -4.21
N THR A 158 5.09 3.12 -3.86
CA THR A 158 6.47 2.90 -4.28
C THR A 158 6.61 2.26 -5.68
N ASN A 159 5.50 2.15 -6.43
CA ASN A 159 5.40 1.48 -7.72
C ASN A 159 5.87 0.02 -7.65
N GLY A 160 5.47 -0.70 -6.61
CA GLY A 160 5.80 -2.12 -6.42
C GLY A 160 7.21 -2.40 -5.92
N ARG A 161 8.00 -1.36 -5.61
CA ARG A 161 9.29 -1.53 -4.93
C ARG A 161 9.06 -1.75 -3.45
N ILE A 162 9.56 -2.86 -2.93
CA ILE A 162 9.42 -3.22 -1.52
C ILE A 162 10.58 -2.60 -0.74
N ILE A 163 10.24 -1.95 0.37
CA ILE A 163 11.23 -1.34 1.27
C ILE A 163 11.84 -2.48 2.11
N SER A 164 13.17 -2.48 2.24
CA SER A 164 13.90 -3.43 3.07
C SER A 164 14.34 -2.83 4.41
N ARG A 165 14.51 -1.51 4.47
CA ARG A 165 14.83 -0.75 5.68
C ARG A 165 14.62 0.75 5.50
N ALA A 166 14.46 1.45 6.62
CA ALA A 166 14.53 2.90 6.70
C ALA A 166 15.55 3.36 7.75
N THR A 167 16.32 4.41 7.45
CA THR A 167 17.33 4.96 8.35
C THR A 167 17.24 6.49 8.49
N ILE A 168 17.66 7.00 9.65
CA ILE A 168 17.97 8.42 9.88
C ILE A 168 19.36 8.48 10.52
N ASP A 169 20.27 9.29 9.99
CA ASP A 169 21.67 9.37 10.46
C ASP A 169 22.33 7.98 10.60
N ASN A 170 22.10 7.10 9.61
CA ASN A 170 22.55 5.69 9.58
C ASN A 170 22.02 4.78 10.71
N ARG A 171 21.04 5.23 11.48
CA ARG A 171 20.36 4.44 12.52
C ARG A 171 19.06 3.87 11.98
N LEU A 172 18.84 2.59 12.20
CA LEU A 172 17.67 1.85 11.70
C LEU A 172 16.40 2.26 12.46
N GLY A 173 15.31 2.41 11.71
CA GLY A 173 13.97 2.38 12.26
C GLY A 173 13.45 0.95 12.39
N GLU A 174 12.43 0.76 13.20
CA GLU A 174 11.84 -0.57 13.47
C GLU A 174 10.34 -0.57 13.23
N HIS A 175 9.79 -1.66 12.69
CA HIS A 175 8.34 -1.84 12.68
C HIS A 175 7.80 -2.03 14.09
N ARG A 176 6.76 -1.27 14.44
CA ARG A 176 6.00 -1.42 15.69
C ARG A 176 4.59 -1.93 15.35
N GLY A 177 4.53 -3.19 14.93
CA GLY A 177 3.29 -3.86 14.52
C GLY A 177 3.26 -4.22 13.03
N ALA A 178 2.09 -4.65 12.55
CA ALA A 178 1.87 -5.13 11.19
C ALA A 178 1.54 -3.98 10.20
N ASN A 179 2.32 -2.90 10.24
CA ASN A 179 2.10 -1.67 9.46
C ASN A 179 3.38 -1.16 8.79
N PRO A 180 3.29 -0.42 7.67
CA PRO A 180 4.44 -0.07 6.82
C PRO A 180 5.32 1.06 7.41
N TYR A 181 5.10 1.45 8.65
CA TYR A 181 5.78 2.58 9.27
C TYR A 181 6.96 2.09 10.12
N TYR A 182 8.05 2.84 10.03
CA TYR A 182 9.28 2.64 10.76
C TYR A 182 9.34 3.65 11.91
N ALA A 183 9.44 3.13 13.13
CA ALA A 183 9.60 3.92 14.33
C ALA A 183 11.08 4.25 14.57
N PHE A 184 11.36 5.52 14.76
CA PHE A 184 12.65 6.08 15.15
C PHE A 184 12.51 6.69 16.54
N ASN A 185 12.93 5.92 17.56
CA ASN A 185 12.83 6.28 18.98
C ASN A 185 14.18 6.76 19.55
N PHE A 186 14.89 7.53 18.74
CA PHE A 186 16.15 8.12 19.13
C PHE A 186 16.13 9.58 18.75
N GLY A 187 16.47 10.44 19.69
CA GLY A 187 16.42 11.87 19.48
C GLY A 187 17.28 12.63 20.48
N PRO A 188 17.28 13.96 20.38
CA PRO A 188 16.37 14.74 19.53
C PRO A 188 16.69 14.66 18.03
N LEU A 189 15.65 14.58 17.19
CA LEU A 189 15.70 14.74 15.74
C LEU A 189 14.92 15.99 15.35
N ASP A 190 15.52 16.85 14.53
CA ASP A 190 14.81 17.96 13.92
C ASP A 190 14.11 17.53 12.63
N THR A 191 13.14 18.32 12.16
CA THR A 191 12.35 18.00 10.97
C THR A 191 13.11 18.15 9.64
N ASN A 192 14.33 18.69 9.66
CA ASN A 192 15.25 18.75 8.51
C ASN A 192 16.14 17.49 8.40
N LYS A 193 15.97 16.51 9.29
CA LYS A 193 16.59 15.19 9.13
C LYS A 193 15.94 14.43 7.98
N GLN A 194 16.76 13.70 7.23
CA GLN A 194 16.31 12.86 6.14
C GLN A 194 16.08 11.42 6.61
N VAL A 195 14.97 10.86 6.17
CA VAL A 195 14.72 9.43 6.21
C VAL A 195 15.15 8.85 4.88
N ILE A 196 16.00 7.83 4.93
CA ILE A 196 16.48 7.10 3.75
C ILE A 196 15.81 5.73 3.74
N PHE A 197 14.90 5.53 2.80
CA PHE A 197 14.28 4.25 2.51
C PHE A 197 15.17 3.49 1.51
N THR A 198 15.58 2.29 1.86
CA THR A 198 16.29 1.37 0.96
C THR A 198 15.30 0.32 0.46
N PHE A 199 15.27 0.07 -0.84
CA PHE A 199 14.45 -0.97 -1.45
C PHE A 199 15.19 -2.31 -1.55
N GLU A 200 14.47 -3.40 -1.79
CA GLU A 200 15.07 -4.73 -1.97
C GLU A 200 15.98 -4.85 -3.19
N ASP A 201 15.80 -3.99 -4.19
CA ASP A 201 16.67 -3.91 -5.38
C ASP A 201 17.98 -3.12 -5.12
N GLY A 202 18.16 -2.61 -3.89
CA GLY A 202 19.32 -1.81 -3.49
C GLY A 202 19.22 -0.32 -3.82
N SER A 203 18.20 0.11 -4.56
CA SER A 203 17.93 1.53 -4.78
C SER A 203 17.44 2.21 -3.50
N THR A 204 17.50 3.55 -3.46
CA THR A 204 17.09 4.32 -2.30
C THR A 204 16.15 5.47 -2.66
N HIS A 205 15.38 5.93 -1.67
CA HIS A 205 14.59 7.15 -1.74
C HIS A 205 14.76 7.92 -0.43
N SER A 206 15.11 9.21 -0.55
CA SER A 206 15.35 10.08 0.60
C SER A 206 14.28 11.18 0.64
N VAL A 207 13.79 11.47 1.85
CA VAL A 207 12.76 12.48 2.10
C VAL A 207 13.03 13.14 3.44
N PHE A 208 12.80 14.45 3.55
CA PHE A 208 12.90 15.12 4.85
C PHE A 208 11.70 14.79 5.74
N LEU A 209 11.90 14.70 7.05
CA LEU A 209 10.79 14.46 7.99
C LEU A 209 9.67 15.50 7.83
N ARG A 210 10.01 16.77 7.61
CA ARG A 210 9.04 17.86 7.35
C ARG A 210 8.20 17.68 6.09
N GLU A 211 8.61 16.81 5.16
CA GLU A 211 7.90 16.53 3.91
C GLU A 211 6.96 15.33 4.04
N CYS A 212 7.02 14.58 5.15
CA CYS A 212 6.11 13.49 5.41
C CYS A 212 4.71 14.04 5.74
N GLU A 213 3.70 13.57 5.01
CA GLU A 213 2.32 14.00 5.20
C GLU A 213 1.77 13.51 6.54
N TYR A 214 1.09 14.40 7.26
CA TYR A 214 0.41 14.05 8.50
C TYR A 214 -1.08 13.80 8.25
N GLN A 215 -1.55 12.62 8.66
CA GLN A 215 -2.97 12.26 8.59
C GLN A 215 -3.42 11.81 9.98
N GLN A 216 -4.51 12.39 10.50
CA GLN A 216 -4.97 12.08 11.85
C GLN A 216 -5.66 10.72 11.92
N SER A 217 -6.32 10.30 10.84
CA SER A 217 -7.15 9.09 10.80
C SER A 217 -6.65 8.05 9.80
N GLU A 218 -6.95 6.80 10.11
CA GLU A 218 -6.75 5.65 9.22
C GLU A 218 -7.90 5.56 8.19
N HIS A 219 -7.62 5.01 7.01
CA HIS A 219 -8.66 4.71 6.02
C HIS A 219 -9.42 3.44 6.43
N LEU A 220 -10.77 3.49 6.37
CA LEU A 220 -11.60 2.31 6.62
C LEU A 220 -11.92 1.58 5.32
N TRP A 221 -11.65 0.28 5.30
CA TRP A 221 -11.79 -0.64 4.17
C TRP A 221 -13.03 -1.52 4.35
N SER A 222 -13.70 -1.90 3.25
CA SER A 222 -14.88 -2.78 3.22
C SER A 222 -15.01 -3.53 1.91
#